data_AF-A0A383AJK7-F1
#
_entry.id   AF-A0A383AJK7-F1
#
_cell.length_a   1.000
_cell.length_b   1.000
_cell.length_c   1.000
_cell.angle_alpha   90.00
_cell.angle_beta   90.00
_cell.angle_gamma   90.00
#
_symmetry.space_group_name_H-M   'P 1'
#
loop_
_entity.id
_entity.type
_entity.pdbx_description
1 polymer ?
#
loop_
_entity_poly.entity_id
_entity_poly.type
_entity_poly.pdbx_seq_one_letter_code
_entity_poly.pdbx_strand_id
1 'polypeptide(L)'
;NHRYLEPELSRCMEIAYDENNFVSEIVWEHVLPAELFSGSRGECDRLENGNTLITAGRTGHTLEVTSENQVVWHIEVKNMGIDVTKYRSARIPNLHPVAFSLSINNLFGNHMDSHVESMNDMITFNIHNAGWSEGWYVYNIHELTDSVQVSSYENISVDIDVNSIGLEDNLTILNLEVYPSHAPDKIQNLEFSLSTSMLLGDLNADGTLNVLDIVMLSNLILSGDDSNVAGDLNQDGNQDILDIVLLVNII
;
A
#
# COMPACT_ATOMS: atom_id res chain seq x y z
N ASN A 1 30.85 26.62 -20.87
CA ASN A 1 29.84 27.18 -21.78
C ASN A 1 30.45 27.23 -23.18
N HIS A 2 30.02 26.35 -24.11
CA HIS A 2 30.55 26.27 -25.50
C HIS A 2 29.86 27.24 -26.46
N ARG A 3 29.25 28.30 -25.92
CA ARG A 3 28.60 29.39 -26.68
C ARG A 3 29.53 30.18 -27.61
N TYR A 4 30.84 29.98 -27.52
CA TYR A 4 31.82 30.68 -28.37
C TYR A 4 32.51 29.73 -29.35
N LEU A 5 32.02 28.50 -29.51
CA LEU A 5 32.45 27.61 -30.57
C LEU A 5 31.67 27.89 -31.87
N GLU A 6 32.27 27.56 -33.01
CA GLU A 6 31.56 27.44 -34.29
C GLU A 6 31.61 25.99 -34.79
N PRO A 7 30.48 25.26 -34.83
CA PRO A 7 29.15 25.66 -34.34
C PRO A 7 29.09 25.73 -32.80
N GLU A 8 28.09 26.45 -32.27
CA GLU A 8 27.79 26.43 -30.84
C GLU A 8 27.32 25.01 -30.44
N LEU A 9 27.81 24.52 -29.29
CA LEU A 9 27.49 23.17 -28.82
C LEU A 9 26.99 23.18 -27.37
N SER A 10 26.17 22.20 -27.04
CA SER A 10 25.77 21.89 -25.67
C SER A 10 26.32 20.51 -25.31
N ARG A 11 26.74 20.32 -24.07
CA ARG A 11 27.26 19.03 -23.62
C ARG A 11 26.83 18.72 -22.20
N CYS A 12 26.73 17.43 -21.95
CA CYS A 12 26.57 16.84 -20.64
C CYS A 12 27.93 16.36 -20.15
N MET A 13 28.26 16.62 -18.89
CA MET A 13 29.55 16.23 -18.32
C MET A 13 29.36 15.64 -16.94
N GLU A 14 30.10 14.57 -16.65
CA GLU A 14 30.33 14.06 -15.32
C GLU A 14 31.77 14.34 -14.93
N ILE A 15 31.97 14.92 -13.75
CA ILE A 15 33.28 15.33 -13.26
C ILE A 15 33.54 14.56 -11.97
N ALA A 16 34.61 13.79 -11.93
CA ALA A 16 35.11 13.23 -10.68
C ALA A 16 36.00 14.27 -9.99
N TYR A 17 35.93 14.30 -8.66
CA TYR A 17 36.74 15.18 -7.83
C TYR A 17 37.42 14.37 -6.73
N ASP A 18 38.75 14.39 -6.70
CA ASP A 18 39.56 13.81 -5.64
C ASP A 18 39.85 14.88 -4.58
N GLU A 19 39.24 14.72 -3.40
CA GLU A 19 39.37 15.66 -2.29
C GLU A 19 40.77 15.66 -1.65
N ASN A 20 41.54 14.57 -1.77
CA ASN A 20 42.88 14.49 -1.17
C ASN A 20 43.90 15.30 -1.98
N ASN A 21 43.78 15.20 -3.30
CA ASN A 21 44.70 15.83 -4.24
C ASN A 21 44.15 17.14 -4.82
N PHE A 22 42.89 17.49 -4.53
CA PHE A 22 42.16 18.64 -5.07
C PHE A 22 42.14 18.66 -6.61
N VAL A 23 42.00 17.48 -7.23
CA VAL A 23 42.01 17.30 -8.68
C VAL A 23 40.60 17.00 -9.19
N SER A 24 40.20 17.63 -10.28
CA SER A 24 38.98 17.31 -11.01
C SER A 24 39.31 16.74 -12.39
N GLU A 25 38.62 15.68 -12.78
CA GLU A 25 38.74 15.09 -14.12
C GLU A 25 37.36 14.83 -14.73
N ILE A 26 37.27 14.96 -16.06
CA ILE A 26 36.05 14.61 -16.79
C ILE A 26 36.05 13.09 -16.95
N VAL A 27 35.12 12.41 -16.28
CA VAL A 27 34.99 10.94 -16.35
C VAL A 27 33.99 10.50 -17.41
N TRP A 28 33.08 11.39 -17.82
CA TRP A 28 32.16 11.15 -18.92
C TRP A 28 31.72 12.47 -19.56
N GLU A 29 31.54 12.44 -20.88
CA GLU A 29 31.05 13.56 -21.68
C GLU A 29 30.14 13.05 -22.80
N HIS A 30 29.01 13.73 -22.98
CA HIS A 30 28.17 13.59 -24.17
C HIS A 30 27.97 14.96 -24.82
N VAL A 31 28.42 15.10 -26.06
CA VAL A 31 28.24 16.32 -26.85
C VAL A 31 26.97 16.19 -27.67
N LEU A 32 26.04 17.10 -27.47
CA LEU A 32 24.81 17.15 -28.27
C LEU A 32 25.12 17.63 -29.70
N PRO A 33 24.37 17.15 -30.70
CA PRO A 33 24.39 17.72 -32.05
C PRO A 33 24.16 19.23 -32.05
N ALA A 34 24.71 19.94 -33.04
CA ALA A 34 24.68 21.40 -33.11
C ALA A 34 23.26 21.96 -33.18
N GLU A 35 22.32 21.25 -33.80
CA GLU A 35 20.90 21.58 -33.86
C GLU A 35 20.20 21.53 -32.50
N LEU A 36 20.77 20.81 -31.53
CA LEU A 36 20.26 20.72 -30.15
C LEU A 36 20.96 21.70 -29.20
N PHE A 37 21.73 22.66 -29.74
CA PHE A 37 22.34 23.70 -28.92
C PHE A 37 21.28 24.44 -28.11
N SER A 38 21.49 24.50 -26.81
CA SER A 38 20.64 25.20 -25.86
C SER A 38 21.46 26.18 -25.03
N GLY A 39 21.44 27.45 -25.43
CA GLY A 39 22.14 28.53 -24.71
C GLY A 39 21.58 28.91 -23.34
N SER A 40 20.44 28.32 -22.94
CA SER A 40 19.83 28.43 -21.62
C SER A 40 18.94 27.22 -21.35
N ARG A 41 18.58 26.96 -20.09
CA ARG A 41 17.66 25.87 -19.69
C ARG A 41 18.12 24.51 -20.21
N GLY A 42 19.11 23.92 -19.55
CA GLY A 42 19.59 22.59 -19.86
C GLY A 42 19.89 21.84 -18.58
N GLU A 43 19.76 20.52 -18.63
CA GLU A 43 19.93 19.65 -17.48
C GLU A 43 20.48 18.30 -17.94
N CYS A 44 21.19 17.67 -17.02
CA CYS A 44 21.72 16.34 -17.13
C CYS A 44 21.48 15.64 -15.81
N ASP A 45 20.80 14.51 -15.86
CA ASP A 45 20.50 13.72 -14.67
C ASP A 45 20.90 12.27 -14.90
N ARG A 46 21.71 11.72 -13.98
CA ARG A 46 22.16 10.32 -14.04
C ARG A 46 21.07 9.46 -13.42
N LEU A 47 20.56 8.52 -14.20
CA LEU A 47 19.49 7.62 -13.79
C LEU A 47 20.06 6.36 -13.11
N GLU A 48 19.23 5.70 -12.29
CA GLU A 48 19.60 4.49 -11.56
C GLU A 48 20.03 3.33 -12.46
N ASN A 49 19.53 3.28 -13.70
CA ASN A 49 19.93 2.28 -14.69
C ASN A 49 21.30 2.57 -15.35
N GLY A 50 22.00 3.63 -14.94
CA GLY A 50 23.29 4.05 -15.49
C GLY A 50 23.21 4.98 -16.70
N ASN A 51 22.04 5.17 -17.30
CA ASN A 51 21.85 6.10 -18.40
C ASN A 51 21.76 7.54 -17.91
N THR A 52 21.95 8.50 -18.81
CA THR A 52 21.85 9.93 -18.52
C THR A 52 20.66 10.54 -19.26
N LEU A 53 19.75 11.17 -18.53
CA LEU A 53 18.66 11.98 -19.09
C LEU A 53 19.17 13.41 -19.35
N ILE A 54 19.09 13.89 -20.58
CA ILE A 54 19.61 15.19 -21.01
C ILE A 54 18.47 16.03 -21.58
N THR A 55 18.30 17.26 -21.09
CA THR A 55 17.34 18.23 -21.65
C THR A 55 18.04 19.34 -22.41
N ALA A 56 17.72 19.46 -23.70
CA ALA A 56 18.04 20.61 -24.54
C ALA A 56 16.84 21.57 -24.53
N GLY A 57 16.80 22.45 -23.52
CA GLY A 57 15.56 23.12 -23.16
C GLY A 57 15.11 24.24 -24.10
N ARG A 58 15.94 24.85 -24.94
CA ARG A 58 15.46 25.86 -25.92
C ARG A 58 14.74 25.26 -27.11
N THR A 59 15.07 24.03 -27.47
CA THR A 59 14.56 23.33 -28.66
C THR A 59 13.52 22.26 -28.29
N GLY A 60 13.25 22.05 -27.00
CA GLY A 60 12.17 21.18 -26.55
C GLY A 60 12.49 19.69 -26.57
N HIS A 61 13.78 19.33 -26.68
CA HIS A 61 14.21 17.93 -26.71
C HIS A 61 14.64 17.43 -25.32
N THR A 62 14.33 16.17 -25.05
CA THR A 62 14.93 15.39 -23.96
C THR A 62 15.37 14.04 -24.48
N LEU A 63 16.61 13.65 -24.17
CA LEU A 63 17.25 12.41 -24.63
C LEU A 63 17.62 11.55 -23.43
N GLU A 64 17.58 10.24 -23.58
CA GLU A 64 18.27 9.31 -22.69
C GLU A 64 19.45 8.70 -23.44
N VAL A 65 20.63 8.76 -22.82
CA VAL A 65 21.90 8.35 -23.42
C VAL A 65 22.61 7.34 -22.52
N THR A 66 23.13 6.25 -23.08
CA THR A 66 23.92 5.26 -22.33
C THR A 66 25.32 5.79 -21.99
N SER A 67 26.05 5.08 -21.12
CA SER A 67 27.46 5.35 -20.83
C SER A 67 28.36 5.36 -22.07
N GLU A 68 28.01 4.57 -23.10
CA GLU A 68 28.73 4.47 -24.39
C GLU A 68 28.24 5.50 -25.43
N ASN A 69 27.58 6.57 -24.99
CA ASN A 69 27.11 7.67 -25.83
C ASN A 69 26.04 7.27 -26.88
N GLN A 70 25.28 6.20 -26.62
CA GLN A 70 24.18 5.80 -27.50
C GLN A 70 22.86 6.41 -27.05
N VAL A 71 22.13 7.06 -27.95
CA VAL A 71 20.77 7.56 -27.66
C VAL A 71 19.80 6.38 -27.69
N VAL A 72 19.19 6.07 -26.55
CA VAL A 72 18.23 4.95 -26.40
C VAL A 72 16.79 5.41 -26.31
N TRP A 73 16.56 6.69 -26.01
CA TRP A 73 15.24 7.30 -26.00
C TRP A 73 15.33 8.79 -26.34
N HIS A 74 14.30 9.33 -27.01
CA HIS A 74 14.25 10.73 -27.39
C HIS A 74 12.79 11.19 -27.48
N ILE A 75 12.51 12.35 -26.90
CA ILE A 75 11.26 13.08 -27.12
C ILE A 75 11.56 14.49 -27.62
N GLU A 76 10.78 14.91 -28.61
CA GLU A 76 10.71 16.28 -29.09
C GLU A 76 9.30 16.82 -28.82
N VAL A 77 9.21 17.94 -28.12
CA VAL A 77 7.92 18.60 -27.84
C VAL A 77 7.81 19.85 -28.71
N LYS A 78 6.71 19.95 -29.46
CA LYS A 78 6.38 21.09 -30.30
C LYS A 78 4.97 21.59 -30.00
N ASN A 79 4.76 22.89 -30.08
CA ASN A 79 3.44 23.51 -30.04
C ASN A 79 3.09 24.03 -31.43
N MET A 80 2.13 23.38 -32.11
CA MET A 80 1.75 23.71 -33.49
C MET A 80 2.95 23.73 -34.46
N GLY A 81 3.89 22.81 -34.28
CA GLY A 81 5.10 22.71 -35.11
C GLY A 81 6.23 23.66 -34.74
N ILE A 82 6.06 24.48 -33.71
CA ILE A 82 7.09 25.41 -33.20
C ILE A 82 7.74 24.78 -31.96
N ASP A 83 9.07 24.89 -31.86
CA ASP A 83 9.83 24.42 -30.71
C ASP A 83 9.34 25.08 -29.42
N VAL A 84 9.23 24.28 -28.36
CA VAL A 84 8.86 24.78 -27.04
C VAL A 84 10.07 24.84 -26.13
N THR A 85 10.09 25.84 -25.25
CA THR A 85 11.12 25.87 -24.22
C THR A 85 10.75 24.95 -23.06
N LYS A 86 11.60 23.99 -22.73
CA LYS A 86 11.53 23.16 -21.50
C LYS A 86 12.47 23.73 -20.45
N TYR A 87 12.05 23.71 -19.19
CA TYR A 87 12.90 24.16 -18.08
C TYR A 87 13.77 23.03 -17.56
N ARG A 88 13.14 21.90 -17.21
CA ARG A 88 13.76 20.69 -16.64
C ARG A 88 12.98 19.45 -17.06
N SER A 89 13.59 18.29 -16.84
CA SER A 89 12.96 16.98 -17.05
C SER A 89 13.36 16.05 -15.93
N ALA A 90 12.40 15.28 -15.41
CA ALA A 90 12.67 14.21 -14.47
C ALA A 90 12.05 12.92 -14.99
N ARG A 91 12.72 11.79 -14.72
CA ARG A 91 12.12 10.47 -14.87
C ARG A 91 11.29 10.18 -13.63
N ILE A 92 10.00 9.91 -13.83
CA ILE A 92 9.13 9.37 -12.78
C ILE A 92 9.06 7.85 -12.93
N PRO A 93 9.03 7.07 -11.83
CA PRO A 93 8.97 5.61 -11.92
C PRO A 93 7.72 5.10 -12.65
N ASN A 94 6.55 5.71 -12.40
CA ASN A 94 5.30 5.45 -13.13
C ASN A 94 4.30 6.63 -12.98
N LEU A 95 3.11 6.53 -13.59
CA LEU A 95 2.08 7.59 -13.55
C LEU A 95 1.21 7.60 -12.28
N HIS A 96 1.40 6.65 -11.37
CA HIS A 96 0.59 6.41 -10.20
C HIS A 96 1.42 6.57 -8.90
N PRO A 97 1.66 7.82 -8.45
CA PRO A 97 2.43 8.06 -7.21
C PRO A 97 1.81 7.43 -5.97
N VAL A 98 0.49 7.30 -5.94
CA VAL A 98 -0.31 6.90 -4.76
C VAL A 98 -1.27 5.75 -5.08
N ALA A 99 -0.88 4.82 -5.96
CA ALA A 99 -1.66 3.60 -6.15
C ALA A 99 -1.50 2.67 -4.94
N PHE A 100 -2.60 2.13 -4.45
CA PHE A 100 -2.56 1.12 -3.40
C PHE A 100 -3.72 0.14 -3.57
N SER A 101 -3.69 -0.95 -2.82
CA SER A 101 -4.81 -1.88 -2.71
C SER A 101 -5.05 -2.25 -1.26
N LEU A 102 -6.31 -2.46 -0.92
CA LEU A 102 -6.77 -2.90 0.39
C LEU A 102 -7.21 -4.37 0.33
N SER A 103 -6.88 -5.13 1.38
CA SER A 103 -7.44 -6.48 1.62
C SER A 103 -7.65 -6.70 3.12
N ILE A 104 -8.54 -7.61 3.50
CA ILE A 104 -8.74 -8.00 4.90
C ILE A 104 -8.64 -9.51 5.02
N ASN A 105 -8.01 -9.98 6.10
CA ASN A 105 -7.88 -11.41 6.39
C ASN A 105 -9.23 -11.98 6.83
N ASN A 106 -9.43 -13.29 6.63
CA ASN A 106 -10.65 -14.01 7.03
C ASN A 106 -11.94 -13.38 6.51
N LEU A 107 -11.90 -12.78 5.31
CA LEU A 107 -13.07 -12.32 4.60
C LEU A 107 -13.75 -13.50 3.92
N PHE A 108 -15.00 -13.74 4.27
CA PHE A 108 -15.84 -14.79 3.73
C PHE A 108 -17.12 -14.22 3.12
N GLY A 109 -17.87 -15.10 2.45
CA GLY A 109 -19.14 -14.76 1.83
C GLY A 109 -18.99 -14.20 0.41
N ASN A 110 -19.93 -13.34 0.03
CA ASN A 110 -20.00 -12.73 -1.30
C ASN A 110 -20.25 -11.22 -1.16
N HIS A 111 -20.30 -10.48 -2.27
CA HIS A 111 -20.49 -9.02 -2.24
C HIS A 111 -21.74 -8.56 -1.47
N MET A 112 -22.80 -9.37 -1.40
CA MET A 112 -24.04 -9.03 -0.70
C MET A 112 -24.00 -9.41 0.78
N ASP A 113 -23.19 -10.42 1.15
CA ASP A 113 -23.15 -11.03 2.47
C ASP A 113 -21.69 -11.27 2.91
N SER A 114 -20.86 -10.23 2.83
CA SER A 114 -19.46 -10.29 3.25
C SER A 114 -19.38 -10.29 4.78
N HIS A 115 -18.58 -11.18 5.35
CA HIS A 115 -18.28 -11.18 6.78
C HIS A 115 -16.81 -11.44 7.04
N VAL A 116 -16.31 -10.90 8.16
CA VAL A 116 -14.95 -11.10 8.64
C VAL A 116 -15.01 -11.84 9.96
N GLU A 117 -14.33 -12.97 10.03
CA GLU A 117 -14.12 -13.71 11.28
C GLU A 117 -12.94 -13.12 12.06
N SER A 118 -13.22 -12.60 13.26
CA SER A 118 -12.16 -12.17 14.17
C SER A 118 -11.42 -13.38 14.74
N MET A 119 -10.12 -13.24 14.98
CA MET A 119 -9.30 -14.24 15.66
C MET A 119 -8.73 -13.62 16.93
N ASN A 120 -9.07 -14.17 18.10
CA ASN A 120 -8.69 -13.61 19.41
C ASN A 120 -9.06 -12.11 19.52
N ASP A 121 -10.28 -11.76 19.12
CA ASP A 121 -10.79 -10.38 19.07
C ASP A 121 -10.00 -9.41 18.19
N MET A 122 -9.15 -9.90 17.29
CA MET A 122 -8.42 -9.09 16.33
C MET A 122 -8.96 -9.29 14.91
N ILE A 123 -9.05 -8.20 14.15
CA ILE A 123 -9.17 -8.21 12.69
C ILE A 123 -7.88 -7.66 12.08
N THR A 124 -7.42 -8.27 10.98
CA THR A 124 -6.19 -7.83 10.31
C THR A 124 -6.51 -7.42 8.89
N PHE A 125 -6.16 -6.19 8.51
CA PHE A 125 -6.21 -5.74 7.12
C PHE A 125 -4.81 -5.43 6.60
N ASN A 126 -4.66 -5.48 5.28
CA ASN A 126 -3.39 -5.26 4.60
C ASN A 126 -3.51 -4.13 3.60
N ILE A 127 -2.54 -3.21 3.64
CA ILE A 127 -2.34 -2.17 2.65
C ILE A 127 -1.11 -2.52 1.83
N HIS A 128 -1.28 -2.65 0.52
CA HIS A 128 -0.17 -2.71 -0.42
C HIS A 128 -0.01 -1.36 -1.11
N ASN A 129 1.12 -0.69 -0.93
CA ASN A 129 1.45 0.53 -1.66
C ASN A 129 2.08 0.15 -3.01
N ALA A 130 1.33 0.20 -4.10
CA ALA A 130 1.83 -0.02 -5.45
C ALA A 130 2.38 1.26 -6.11
N GLY A 131 2.29 2.40 -5.41
CA GLY A 131 2.78 3.70 -5.85
C GLY A 131 4.26 3.89 -5.53
N TRP A 132 4.89 4.83 -6.25
CA TRP A 132 6.28 5.18 -6.02
C TRP A 132 6.49 6.21 -4.89
N SER A 133 5.41 6.80 -4.36
CA SER A 133 5.50 7.67 -3.20
C SER A 133 5.38 6.85 -1.93
N GLU A 134 6.31 7.03 -1.00
CA GLU A 134 6.06 6.69 0.40
C GLU A 134 5.05 7.67 1.00
N GLY A 135 4.35 7.24 2.04
CA GLY A 135 3.41 8.12 2.73
C GLY A 135 2.61 7.44 3.83
N TRP A 136 1.81 8.26 4.50
CA TRP A 136 0.85 7.84 5.51
C TRP A 136 -0.48 7.47 4.86
N TYR A 137 -1.01 6.33 5.24
CA TYR A 137 -2.36 5.88 4.91
C TYR A 137 -3.21 6.01 6.16
N VAL A 138 -4.27 6.82 6.07
CA VAL A 138 -5.25 6.98 7.13
C VAL A 138 -6.29 5.90 6.94
N TYR A 139 -6.64 5.21 8.03
CA TYR A 139 -7.73 4.24 8.05
C TYR A 139 -8.78 4.65 9.08
N ASN A 140 -10.05 4.50 8.71
CA ASN A 140 -11.19 4.75 9.57
C ASN A 140 -12.06 3.49 9.60
N ILE A 141 -12.45 3.09 10.81
CA ILE A 141 -13.43 2.03 11.03
C ILE A 141 -14.31 2.43 12.21
N HIS A 142 -15.58 2.70 11.94
CA HIS A 142 -16.51 3.25 12.92
C HIS A 142 -15.93 4.49 13.64
N GLU A 143 -15.76 4.45 14.97
CA GLU A 143 -15.21 5.54 15.79
C GLU A 143 -13.67 5.53 15.86
N LEU A 144 -13.01 4.48 15.33
CA LEU A 144 -11.56 4.38 15.30
C LEU A 144 -11.01 5.08 14.06
N THR A 145 -10.07 5.99 14.27
CA THR A 145 -9.29 6.66 13.21
C THR A 145 -7.83 6.63 13.60
N ASP A 146 -6.98 6.11 12.71
CA ASP A 146 -5.53 6.08 12.91
C ASP A 146 -4.81 6.02 11.55
N SER A 147 -3.48 5.95 11.54
CA SER A 147 -2.69 5.96 10.32
C SER A 147 -1.43 5.13 10.41
N VAL A 148 -0.99 4.62 9.26
CA VAL A 148 0.22 3.81 9.14
C VAL A 148 1.07 4.30 7.97
N GLN A 149 2.40 4.29 8.14
CA GLN A 149 3.32 4.64 7.06
C GLN A 149 3.63 3.39 6.22
N VAL A 150 3.53 3.52 4.90
CA VAL A 150 3.83 2.43 3.96
C VAL A 150 4.83 2.92 2.92
N SER A 151 5.98 2.26 2.87
CA SER A 151 7.01 2.52 1.86
C SER A 151 6.51 2.17 0.45
N SER A 152 7.16 2.75 -0.55
CA SER A 152 6.89 2.46 -1.96
C SER A 152 7.04 0.98 -2.27
N TYR A 153 6.08 0.39 -3.00
CA TYR A 153 6.08 -1.02 -3.41
C TYR A 153 6.03 -2.06 -2.28
N GLU A 154 5.73 -1.64 -1.04
CA GLU A 154 5.72 -2.51 0.13
C GLU A 154 4.30 -2.85 0.60
N ASN A 155 4.22 -3.81 1.54
CA ASN A 155 2.98 -4.23 2.19
C ASN A 155 3.08 -4.01 3.70
N ILE A 156 1.97 -3.67 4.33
CA ILE A 156 1.84 -3.67 5.77
C ILE A 156 0.54 -4.34 6.19
N SER A 157 0.59 -5.09 7.28
CA SER A 157 -0.57 -5.60 8.01
C SER A 157 -0.84 -4.72 9.21
N VAL A 158 -2.11 -4.40 9.43
CA VAL A 158 -2.57 -3.63 10.58
C VAL A 158 -3.60 -4.47 11.31
N ASP A 159 -3.34 -4.72 12.58
CA ASP A 159 -4.21 -5.47 13.47
C ASP A 159 -5.06 -4.49 14.30
N ILE A 160 -6.37 -4.66 14.29
CA ILE A 160 -7.33 -3.87 15.06
C ILE A 160 -8.00 -4.77 16.08
N ASP A 161 -7.96 -4.36 17.35
CA ASP A 161 -8.76 -4.96 18.41
C ASP A 161 -10.24 -4.58 18.21
N VAL A 162 -11.10 -5.57 18.04
CA VAL A 162 -12.54 -5.41 17.85
C VAL A 162 -13.16 -4.59 18.98
N ASN A 163 -12.69 -4.75 20.21
CA ASN A 163 -13.19 -4.02 21.37
C ASN A 163 -12.91 -2.50 21.27
N SER A 164 -11.86 -2.12 20.53
CA SER A 164 -11.51 -0.71 20.30
C SER A 164 -12.41 0.00 19.28
N ILE A 165 -13.17 -0.77 18.48
CA ILE A 165 -14.05 -0.22 17.43
C ILE A 165 -15.27 0.47 18.03
N GLY A 166 -15.63 0.19 19.30
CA GLY A 166 -16.70 0.87 20.00
C GLY A 166 -18.11 0.47 19.54
N LEU A 167 -18.29 -0.80 19.15
CA LEU A 167 -19.56 -1.33 18.66
C LEU A 167 -20.64 -1.25 19.75
N GLU A 168 -21.72 -0.49 19.52
CA GLU A 168 -22.96 -0.61 20.28
C GLU A 168 -23.78 -1.82 19.76
N ASP A 169 -24.47 -2.50 20.67
CA ASP A 169 -25.29 -3.67 20.35
C ASP A 169 -26.19 -3.42 19.13
N ASN A 170 -26.01 -4.25 18.08
CA ASN A 170 -26.68 -4.26 16.77
C ASN A 170 -25.99 -3.57 15.58
N LEU A 171 -24.73 -3.13 15.64
CA LEU A 171 -24.01 -2.78 14.41
C LEU A 171 -23.53 -4.04 13.67
N THR A 172 -24.31 -4.50 12.68
CA THR A 172 -23.97 -5.72 11.90
C THR A 172 -23.00 -5.45 10.77
N ILE A 173 -22.81 -4.20 10.32
CA ILE A 173 -21.99 -3.87 9.14
C ILE A 173 -21.00 -2.76 9.48
N LEU A 174 -19.72 -3.04 9.27
CA LEU A 174 -18.59 -2.13 9.37
C LEU A 174 -18.16 -1.69 7.97
N ASN A 175 -17.66 -0.46 7.87
CA ASN A 175 -17.01 0.07 6.67
C ASN A 175 -15.57 0.47 7.03
N LEU A 176 -14.60 -0.24 6.47
CA LEU A 176 -13.19 0.11 6.56
C LEU A 176 -12.85 1.04 5.40
N GLU A 177 -12.53 2.29 5.73
CA GLU A 177 -12.14 3.30 4.77
C GLU A 177 -10.63 3.57 4.87
N VAL A 178 -9.90 3.48 3.76
CA VAL A 178 -8.46 3.75 3.73
C VAL A 178 -8.14 4.73 2.60
N TYR A 179 -7.35 5.76 2.89
CA TYR A 179 -6.84 6.70 1.88
C TYR A 179 -5.44 7.22 2.20
N PRO A 180 -4.62 7.58 1.18
CA PRO A 180 -3.35 8.27 1.39
C PRO A 180 -3.59 9.69 1.92
N SER A 181 -2.85 10.11 2.95
CA SER A 181 -3.03 11.44 3.58
C SER A 181 -2.83 12.62 2.62
N HIS A 182 -2.00 12.44 1.58
CA HIS A 182 -1.74 13.44 0.54
C HIS A 182 -2.69 13.34 -0.67
N ALA A 183 -3.58 12.35 -0.71
CA ALA A 183 -4.60 12.20 -1.74
C ALA A 183 -5.92 11.64 -1.15
N PRO A 184 -6.63 12.40 -0.30
CA PRO A 184 -7.85 11.91 0.37
C PRO A 184 -9.00 11.54 -0.58
N ASP A 185 -8.97 12.03 -1.83
CA ASP A 185 -9.93 11.67 -2.88
C ASP A 185 -9.71 10.25 -3.45
N LYS A 186 -8.60 9.60 -3.12
CA LYS A 186 -8.25 8.23 -3.52
C LYS A 186 -8.61 7.22 -2.43
N ILE A 187 -9.85 7.26 -1.97
CA ILE A 187 -10.35 6.38 -0.93
C ILE A 187 -10.67 4.98 -1.47
N GLN A 188 -10.38 3.95 -0.67
CA GLN A 188 -10.89 2.59 -0.84
C GLN A 188 -11.72 2.21 0.38
N ASN A 189 -12.89 1.65 0.12
CA ASN A 189 -13.85 1.26 1.13
C ASN A 189 -14.08 -0.25 1.06
N LEU A 190 -14.18 -0.89 2.21
CA LEU A 190 -14.56 -2.29 2.32
C LEU A 190 -15.67 -2.42 3.37
N GLU A 191 -16.86 -2.75 2.90
CA GLU A 191 -18.01 -3.04 3.75
C GLU A 191 -18.06 -4.54 4.07
N PHE A 192 -18.20 -4.86 5.36
CA PHE A 192 -18.30 -6.24 5.84
C PHE A 192 -19.05 -6.30 7.17
N SER A 193 -19.66 -7.45 7.44
CA SER A 193 -20.19 -7.75 8.77
C SER A 193 -19.14 -8.41 9.65
N LEU A 194 -19.18 -8.14 10.95
CA LEU A 194 -18.30 -8.83 11.89
C LEU A 194 -19.01 -10.09 12.38
N SER A 195 -18.46 -11.25 12.02
CA SER A 195 -18.79 -12.50 12.70
C SER A 195 -17.76 -12.69 13.80
N THR A 196 -18.13 -12.41 15.05
CA THR A 196 -17.34 -12.92 16.17
C THR A 196 -17.38 -14.43 16.07
N SER A 197 -16.21 -15.08 15.97
CA SER A 197 -16.18 -16.54 16.01
C SER A 197 -16.76 -16.94 17.35
N MET A 198 -17.98 -17.48 17.36
CA MET A 198 -18.55 -18.09 18.55
C MET A 198 -17.58 -19.19 18.97
N LEU A 199 -16.89 -19.01 20.08
CA LEU A 199 -16.01 -20.02 20.61
C LEU A 199 -16.90 -21.20 21.04
N LEU A 200 -16.89 -22.29 20.27
CA LEU A 200 -17.67 -23.48 20.62
C LEU A 200 -17.27 -23.94 22.03
N GLY A 201 -18.26 -24.11 22.88
CA GLY A 201 -18.09 -24.39 24.30
C GLY A 201 -18.04 -23.16 25.22
N ASP A 202 -17.95 -21.94 24.72
CA ASP A 202 -18.03 -20.70 25.53
C ASP A 202 -19.50 -20.27 25.62
N LEU A 203 -20.16 -20.63 26.71
CA LEU A 203 -21.60 -20.48 26.84
C LEU A 203 -22.00 -19.16 27.50
N ASN A 204 -21.09 -18.51 28.22
CA ASN A 204 -21.30 -17.18 28.78
C ASN A 204 -20.69 -16.04 27.94
N ALA A 205 -20.02 -16.38 26.84
CA ALA A 205 -19.32 -15.44 25.96
C ALA A 205 -18.26 -14.60 26.70
N ASP A 206 -17.56 -15.22 27.67
CA ASP A 206 -16.47 -14.56 28.41
C ASP A 206 -15.09 -14.73 27.76
N GLY A 207 -15.02 -15.46 26.64
CA GLY A 207 -13.80 -15.72 25.87
C GLY A 207 -12.92 -16.83 26.42
N THR A 208 -13.33 -17.50 27.50
CA THR A 208 -12.57 -18.59 28.13
C THR A 208 -13.40 -19.85 28.28
N LEU A 209 -12.83 -21.01 27.93
CA LEU A 209 -13.47 -22.30 28.23
C LEU A 209 -13.13 -22.71 29.65
N ASN A 210 -14.14 -22.78 30.52
CA ASN A 210 -13.94 -23.16 31.91
C ASN A 210 -15.14 -23.93 32.48
N VAL A 211 -15.08 -24.24 33.78
CA VAL A 211 -16.11 -25.05 34.45
C VAL A 211 -17.48 -24.37 34.45
N LEU A 212 -17.53 -23.03 34.38
CA LEU A 212 -18.78 -22.29 34.28
C LEU A 212 -19.54 -22.63 33.00
N ASP A 213 -18.84 -22.81 31.89
CA ASP A 213 -19.45 -23.24 30.64
C ASP A 213 -20.04 -24.65 30.74
N ILE A 214 -19.31 -25.59 31.35
CA ILE A 214 -19.85 -26.94 31.61
C ILE A 214 -21.14 -26.89 32.43
N VAL A 215 -21.19 -26.02 33.45
CA VAL A 215 -22.39 -25.84 34.28
C VAL A 215 -23.55 -25.26 33.46
N MET A 216 -23.28 -24.30 32.57
CA MET A 216 -24.28 -23.73 31.67
C MET A 216 -24.78 -24.75 30.66
N LEU A 217 -23.88 -25.51 30.04
CA LEU A 217 -24.20 -26.58 29.10
C LEU A 217 -25.11 -27.62 29.74
N SER A 218 -24.77 -28.02 30.96
CA SER A 218 -25.55 -28.97 31.75
C SER A 218 -26.96 -28.45 32.04
N ASN A 219 -27.10 -27.16 32.36
CA ASN A 219 -28.41 -26.58 32.62
C ASN A 219 -29.28 -26.52 31.36
N LEU A 220 -28.70 -26.14 30.22
CA LEU A 220 -29.39 -26.08 28.92
C LEU A 220 -29.92 -27.47 28.51
N ILE A 221 -29.08 -28.50 28.62
CA ILE A 221 -29.47 -29.90 28.36
C ILE A 221 -30.60 -30.34 29.29
N LEU A 222 -30.51 -30.02 30.59
CA LEU A 222 -31.54 -30.38 31.58
C LEU A 222 -32.88 -29.66 31.35
N SER A 223 -32.85 -28.43 30.83
CA SER A 223 -34.06 -27.70 30.44
C SER A 223 -34.59 -28.07 29.07
N GLY A 224 -33.83 -28.81 28.26
CA GLY A 224 -34.15 -29.06 26.86
C GLY A 224 -34.14 -27.78 26.02
N ASP A 225 -33.24 -26.85 26.35
CA ASP A 225 -33.05 -25.57 25.66
C ASP A 225 -31.82 -25.69 24.75
N ASP A 226 -32.05 -25.65 23.44
CA ASP A 226 -31.04 -25.75 22.37
C ASP A 226 -30.76 -24.39 21.72
N SER A 227 -31.17 -23.28 22.36
CA SER A 227 -31.04 -21.93 21.78
C SER A 227 -29.60 -21.40 21.72
N ASN A 228 -28.69 -21.94 22.53
CA ASN A 228 -27.28 -21.53 22.56
C ASN A 228 -26.42 -22.45 21.71
N VAL A 229 -26.14 -22.04 20.47
CA VAL A 229 -25.41 -22.86 19.48
C VAL A 229 -23.94 -23.08 19.81
N ALA A 230 -23.35 -22.40 20.82
CA ALA A 230 -22.01 -22.76 21.33
C ALA A 230 -22.02 -24.11 22.05
N GLY A 231 -23.20 -24.60 22.45
CA GLY A 231 -23.35 -25.84 23.18
C GLY A 231 -23.28 -27.11 22.34
N ASP A 232 -23.40 -27.03 21.01
CA ASP A 232 -23.27 -28.16 20.07
C ASP A 232 -21.80 -28.26 19.60
N LEU A 233 -20.96 -28.88 20.42
CA LEU A 233 -19.51 -28.98 20.17
C LEU A 233 -19.19 -30.00 19.09
N ASN A 234 -20.04 -31.02 18.90
CA ASN A 234 -19.84 -32.04 17.87
C ASN A 234 -20.51 -31.71 16.51
N GLN A 235 -21.34 -30.65 16.48
CA GLN A 235 -22.10 -30.16 15.33
C GLN A 235 -23.05 -31.20 14.72
N ASP A 236 -23.61 -32.09 15.55
CA ASP A 236 -24.59 -33.08 15.11
C ASP A 236 -26.04 -32.55 15.11
N GLY A 237 -26.22 -31.30 15.55
CA GLY A 237 -27.50 -30.61 15.62
C GLY A 237 -28.28 -30.90 16.89
N ASN A 238 -27.73 -31.65 17.84
CA ASN A 238 -28.30 -31.86 19.17
C ASN A 238 -27.31 -31.41 20.25
N GLN A 239 -27.81 -30.77 21.29
CA GLN A 239 -27.03 -30.42 22.46
C GLN A 239 -27.26 -31.50 23.53
N ASP A 240 -26.27 -32.37 23.75
CA ASP A 240 -26.37 -33.50 24.67
C ASP A 240 -25.09 -33.78 25.49
N ILE A 241 -25.07 -34.92 26.18
CA ILE A 241 -23.96 -35.29 27.06
C ILE A 241 -22.62 -35.47 26.30
N LEU A 242 -22.65 -35.75 24.99
CA LEU A 242 -21.46 -35.85 24.16
C LEU A 242 -20.76 -34.50 24.05
N ASP A 243 -21.51 -33.39 23.99
CA ASP A 243 -20.95 -32.04 23.96
C ASP A 243 -20.27 -31.68 25.28
N ILE A 244 -20.84 -32.08 26.41
CA ILE A 244 -20.20 -31.93 27.72
C ILE A 244 -18.87 -32.70 27.76
N VAL A 245 -18.84 -33.94 27.24
CA VAL A 245 -17.62 -34.74 27.21
C VAL A 245 -16.55 -34.08 26.34
N LEU A 246 -16.94 -33.49 25.21
CA LEU A 246 -16.02 -32.72 24.37
C LEU A 246 -15.49 -31.49 25.10
N LEU A 247 -16.36 -30.73 25.78
CA LEU A 247 -16.00 -29.53 26.50
C LEU A 247 -15.03 -29.83 27.66
N VAL A 248 -15.29 -30.89 28.42
CA VAL A 248 -14.38 -31.35 29.49
C VAL A 248 -13.00 -31.76 28.96
N ASN A 249 -12.90 -32.25 27.72
CA ASN A 249 -11.62 -32.69 27.15
C ASN A 249 -10.75 -31.54 26.62
N ILE A 250 -11.31 -30.33 26.50
CA ILE A 250 -10.62 -29.15 25.95
C ILE A 250 -10.39 -28.04 26.99
N ILE A 251 -10.82 -28.25 28.25
CA ILE A 251 -10.61 -27.38 29.42
C ILE A 251 -9.42 -27.86 30.25
#